data_AF-A0A7S4M1Y5-F1
#
_entry.id   AF-A0A7S4M1Y5-F1
#
_cell.length_a   1.000
_cell.length_b   1.000
_cell.length_c   1.000
_cell.angle_alpha   90.00
_cell.angle_beta   90.00
_cell.angle_gamma   90.00
#
_symmetry.space_group_name_H-M   'P 1'
#
loop_
_entity.id
_entity.type
_entity.pdbx_description
1 polymer ?
#
loop_
_entity_poly.entity_id
_entity_poly.type
_entity_poly.pdbx_seq_one_letter_code
_entity_poly.pdbx_strand_id
1 'polypeptide(L)'
;DEETGRNVELSAVTDPAQVHEVGTLATITRLTQTAKGVQLLLLGDRRITLDRVVQSEPILLAKVKEAKDEHSVEGDEAGPSLAKAYSMEVMQTIKEILKLNPFFKEQMQMILERTEIH
;
A
#
# COMPACT_ATOMS: atom_id res chain seq x y z
N ASP A 1 -0.79 -11.53 35.18
CA ASP A 1 -1.75 -10.53 34.70
C ASP A 1 -1.66 -10.35 33.21
N GLU A 2 -2.50 -11.13 32.52
CA GLU A 2 -2.75 -11.10 31.07
C GLU A 2 -3.74 -9.97 30.70
N GLU A 3 -3.45 -8.73 31.10
CA GLU A 3 -4.37 -7.62 30.87
C GLU A 3 -3.77 -6.63 29.87
N THR A 4 -4.11 -6.83 28.59
CA THR A 4 -4.46 -5.79 27.58
C THR A 4 -4.47 -6.42 26.18
N GLY A 5 -5.18 -7.54 26.01
CA GLY A 5 -5.65 -7.97 24.71
C GLY A 5 -6.77 -7.02 24.25
N ARG A 6 -6.40 -5.85 23.71
CA ARG A 6 -7.36 -4.98 23.00
C ARG A 6 -7.97 -5.81 21.86
N ASN A 7 -9.18 -6.32 22.07
CA ASN A 7 -10.03 -6.79 20.99
C ASN A 7 -10.29 -5.58 20.10
N VAL A 8 -9.57 -5.48 19.00
CA VAL A 8 -9.90 -4.52 17.94
C VAL A 8 -11.18 -5.08 17.32
N GLU A 9 -12.33 -4.56 17.73
CA GLU A 9 -13.58 -4.79 16.99
C GLU A 9 -13.34 -4.29 15.56
N LEU A 10 -13.18 -5.24 14.63
CA LEU A 10 -13.06 -4.95 13.21
C LEU A 10 -14.44 -4.45 12.74
N SER A 11 -14.68 -3.16 12.93
CA SER A 11 -15.86 -2.50 12.37
C SER A 11 -15.70 -2.40 10.86
N ALA A 12 -16.74 -2.78 10.13
CA ALA A 12 -16.76 -2.60 8.68
C ALA A 12 -16.73 -1.10 8.37
N VAL A 13 -15.90 -0.72 7.39
CA VAL A 13 -15.94 0.62 6.81
C VAL A 13 -17.25 0.76 6.06
N THR A 14 -18.07 1.74 6.45
CA THR A 14 -19.41 1.97 5.88
C THR A 14 -19.59 3.41 5.39
N ASP A 15 -18.77 4.34 5.89
CA ASP A 15 -18.79 5.76 5.51
C ASP A 15 -17.49 6.13 4.76
N PRO A 16 -17.57 6.73 3.56
CA PRO A 16 -16.42 7.29 2.85
C PRO A 16 -15.54 8.23 3.68
N ALA A 17 -16.10 8.94 4.67
CA ALA A 17 -15.33 9.83 5.55
C ALA A 17 -14.32 9.07 6.44
N GLN A 18 -14.45 7.76 6.56
CA GLN A 18 -13.52 6.90 7.30
C GLN A 18 -12.28 6.51 6.49
N VAL A 19 -12.24 6.83 5.18
CA VAL A 19 -11.14 6.49 4.28
C VAL A 19 -10.53 7.73 3.63
N HIS A 20 -9.28 7.60 3.21
CA HIS A 20 -8.62 8.65 2.43
C HIS A 20 -9.21 8.75 1.02
N GLU A 21 -9.16 9.95 0.44
CA GLU A 21 -9.66 10.25 -0.90
C GLU A 21 -8.96 9.41 -1.99
N VAL A 22 -7.65 9.21 -1.85
CA VAL A 22 -6.82 8.40 -2.76
C VAL A 22 -6.44 7.10 -2.06
N GLY A 23 -6.71 5.99 -2.72
CA GLY A 23 -6.31 4.64 -2.31
C GLY A 23 -5.51 3.92 -3.39
N THR A 24 -5.31 2.63 -3.18
CA THR A 24 -4.58 1.76 -4.11
C THR A 24 -5.49 0.62 -4.56
N LEU A 25 -5.64 0.44 -5.88
CA LEU A 25 -6.23 -0.76 -6.42
C LEU A 25 -5.24 -1.91 -6.19
N ALA A 26 -5.67 -2.96 -5.50
CA ALA A 26 -4.83 -4.10 -5.20
C ALA A 26 -5.51 -5.43 -5.54
N THR A 27 -4.70 -6.39 -5.98
CA THR A 27 -5.14 -7.75 -6.29
C THR A 27 -4.74 -8.68 -5.16
N ILE A 28 -5.66 -9.53 -4.71
CA ILE A 28 -5.35 -10.59 -3.73
C ILE A 28 -4.54 -11.67 -4.45
N THR A 29 -3.27 -11.80 -4.09
CA THR A 29 -2.38 -12.83 -4.65
C THR A 29 -2.41 -14.11 -3.83
N ARG A 30 -2.60 -14.01 -2.52
CA ARG A 30 -2.69 -15.17 -1.63
C ARG A 30 -3.59 -14.91 -0.43
N LEU A 31 -4.35 -15.94 -0.05
CA LEU A 31 -5.14 -15.99 1.18
C LEU A 31 -4.71 -17.21 1.98
N THR A 32 -4.28 -16.99 3.22
CA THR A 32 -3.85 -18.07 4.12
C THR A 32 -4.63 -17.97 5.42
N GLN A 33 -5.31 -19.05 5.81
CA GLN A 33 -5.96 -19.12 7.11
C GLN A 33 -4.94 -19.46 8.19
N THR A 34 -5.05 -18.77 9.32
CA THR A 34 -4.18 -18.90 10.48
C THR A 34 -5.04 -19.16 11.72
N ALA A 35 -4.44 -19.63 12.82
CA ALA A 35 -5.15 -19.85 14.07
C ALA A 35 -5.81 -18.57 14.63
N LYS A 36 -5.39 -17.37 14.20
CA LYS A 36 -5.87 -16.06 14.67
C LYS A 36 -6.72 -15.31 13.63
N GLY A 37 -7.05 -15.92 12.48
CA GLY A 37 -7.81 -15.26 11.42
C GLY A 37 -7.22 -15.50 10.03
N VAL A 38 -7.37 -14.53 9.14
CA VAL A 38 -6.94 -14.65 7.74
C VAL A 38 -5.78 -13.70 7.46
N GLN A 39 -4.72 -14.21 6.85
CA GLN A 39 -3.63 -13.43 6.31
C GLN A 39 -3.79 -13.29 4.79
N LEU A 40 -3.79 -12.06 4.29
CA LEU A 40 -3.87 -11.72 2.87
C LEU A 40 -2.52 -11.18 2.39
N LEU A 41 -2.08 -11.63 1.22
CA LEU A 41 -1.04 -10.97 0.43
C LEU A 41 -1.73 -10.23 -0.72
N LEU A 42 -1.45 -8.93 -0.81
CA LEU A 42 -2.02 -8.03 -1.80
C LEU A 42 -0.90 -7.44 -2.65
N LEU A 43 -1.13 -7.33 -3.96
CA LEU A 43 -0.27 -6.60 -4.88
C LEU A 43 -0.97 -5.32 -5.33
N GLY A 44 -0.40 -4.17 -5.00
CA GLY A 44 -0.90 -2.87 -5.47
C GLY A 44 -0.54 -2.64 -6.94
N ASP A 45 -1.51 -2.17 -7.73
CA ASP A 45 -1.36 -1.90 -9.16
C ASP A 45 -1.27 -0.40 -9.44
N ARG A 46 -2.35 0.34 -9.18
CA ARG A 46 -2.45 1.78 -9.47
C ARG A 46 -3.17 2.56 -8.38
N ARG A 47 -2.94 3.87 -8.35
CA ARG A 47 -3.66 4.79 -7.47
C ARG A 47 -5.08 5.01 -7.99
N ILE A 48 -6.05 5.05 -7.08
CA ILE A 48 -7.46 5.25 -7.40
C ILE A 48 -8.06 6.32 -6.49
N THR A 49 -9.02 7.06 -7.03
CA THR A 49 -9.81 8.04 -6.28
C THR A 49 -11.24 7.56 -6.19
N LEU A 50 -11.88 7.77 -5.04
CA LEU A 50 -13.31 7.49 -4.87
C LEU A 50 -14.13 8.39 -5.81
N ASP A 51 -14.98 7.78 -6.63
CA ASP A 51 -15.85 8.50 -7.57
C ASP A 51 -17.25 8.67 -6.98
N ARG A 52 -17.90 7.56 -6.62
CA ARG A 52 -19.20 7.58 -5.95
C ARG A 52 -19.45 6.34 -5.13
N VAL A 53 -20.18 6.48 -4.04
CA VAL A 53 -20.69 5.35 -3.27
C VAL A 53 -21.78 4.61 -4.06
N VAL A 54 -21.75 3.29 -3.99
CA VAL A 54 -22.77 2.39 -4.53
C VAL A 54 -23.61 1.81 -3.40
N GLN A 55 -22.96 1.46 -2.29
CA GLN A 55 -23.57 0.83 -1.12
C GLN A 55 -22.71 1.13 0.11
N SER A 56 -23.33 1.37 1.26
CA SER A 56 -22.62 1.63 2.52
C SER A 56 -22.67 0.47 3.51
N GLU A 57 -23.69 -0.39 3.45
CA GLU A 57 -23.87 -1.50 4.39
C GLU A 57 -24.14 -2.83 3.65
N PRO A 58 -23.59 -3.97 4.09
CA PRO A 58 -22.80 -4.16 5.32
C PRO A 58 -21.33 -3.73 5.19
N ILE A 59 -20.88 -3.44 3.96
CA ILE A 59 -19.54 -2.94 3.64
C ILE A 59 -19.68 -1.82 2.60
N LEU A 60 -18.74 -0.88 2.63
CA LEU A 60 -18.65 0.17 1.62
C LEU A 60 -18.26 -0.40 0.26
N LEU A 61 -19.15 -0.26 -0.72
CA LEU A 61 -18.86 -0.44 -2.15
C LEU A 61 -18.89 0.92 -2.82
N ALA A 62 -17.84 1.26 -3.54
CA ALA A 62 -17.74 2.50 -4.29
C ALA A 62 -17.27 2.23 -5.72
N LYS A 63 -17.72 3.08 -6.66
CA LYS A 63 -17.04 3.24 -7.93
C LYS A 63 -15.79 4.09 -7.71
N VAL A 64 -14.74 3.73 -8.41
CA VAL A 64 -13.44 4.39 -8.34
C VAL A 64 -12.99 4.76 -9.75
N LYS A 65 -12.13 5.77 -9.83
CA LYS A 65 -11.47 6.19 -11.06
C LYS A 65 -9.96 6.14 -10.85
N GLU A 66 -9.21 5.98 -11.93
CA GLU A 66 -7.76 6.05 -11.88
C GLU A 66 -7.32 7.45 -11.45
N ALA A 67 -6.44 7.53 -10.45
CA ALA A 67 -5.86 8.79 -10.01
C ALA A 67 -4.73 9.15 -10.99
N LYS A 68 -4.81 10.35 -11.58
CA LYS A 68 -3.79 10.81 -12.53
C LYS A 68 -2.51 11.15 -11.78
N ASP A 69 -1.38 10.74 -12.33
CA ASP A 69 -0.08 11.23 -11.88
C ASP A 69 0.10 12.66 -12.39
N GLU A 70 0.30 13.61 -11.47
CA GLU A 70 0.49 15.04 -11.78
C GLU A 70 1.77 15.32 -12.60
N HIS A 71 2.56 14.29 -12.92
CA HIS A 71 3.83 14.40 -13.65
C HIS A 71 3.68 14.27 -15.17
N SER A 72 2.46 14.33 -15.70
CA SER A 72 2.24 14.49 -17.15
C SER A 72 2.23 15.99 -17.50
N VAL A 73 3.20 16.76 -16.99
CA VAL A 73 3.37 18.15 -17.40
C VAL A 73 4.17 18.12 -18.70
N GLU A 74 3.54 18.46 -19.80
CA GLU A 74 4.16 18.79 -21.09
C GLU A 74 5.06 20.04 -21.00
N GLY A 75 5.87 20.17 -19.95
CA GLY A 75 6.62 21.37 -19.59
C GLY A 75 7.64 21.15 -18.47
N ASP A 76 8.23 19.95 -18.39
CA ASP A 76 9.35 19.68 -17.49
C ASP A 76 10.60 20.42 -18.01
N GLU A 77 10.79 21.68 -17.60
CA GLU A 77 12.07 22.37 -17.73
C GLU A 77 13.17 21.65 -16.92
N ALA A 78 12.78 20.82 -15.96
CA ALA A 78 13.61 19.83 -15.31
C ALA A 78 13.44 18.46 -15.99
N GLY A 79 14.05 18.28 -17.15
CA GLY A 79 13.90 17.06 -17.95
C GLY A 79 14.26 15.74 -17.23
N PRO A 80 14.19 14.59 -17.94
CA PRO A 80 14.35 13.22 -17.40
C PRO A 80 15.55 12.96 -16.47
N SER A 81 16.54 13.85 -16.50
CA SER A 81 17.72 13.87 -15.64
C SER A 81 17.41 14.14 -14.16
N LEU A 82 16.46 15.02 -13.82
CA LEU A 82 16.22 15.39 -12.41
C LEU A 82 15.46 14.28 -11.66
N ALA A 83 14.39 13.75 -12.26
CA ALA A 83 13.68 12.59 -11.71
C ALA A 83 14.62 11.38 -11.52
N LYS A 84 15.56 11.18 -12.45
CA LYS A 84 16.61 10.16 -12.33
C LYS A 84 17.55 10.46 -11.17
N ALA A 85 18.02 11.69 -11.02
CA ALA A 85 18.89 12.08 -9.91
C ALA A 85 18.20 11.86 -8.55
N TYR A 86 16.94 12.25 -8.40
CA TYR A 86 16.17 11.98 -7.19
C TYR A 86 15.97 10.49 -6.94
N SER A 87 15.65 9.72 -7.98
CA SER A 87 15.55 8.26 -7.86
C SER A 87 16.87 7.64 -7.40
N MET A 88 18.01 8.12 -7.91
CA MET A 88 19.34 7.64 -7.49
C MET A 88 19.61 7.99 -6.03
N GLU A 89 19.27 9.20 -5.59
CA GLU A 89 19.46 9.63 -4.20
C GLU A 89 18.59 8.81 -3.24
N VAL A 90 17.30 8.65 -3.54
CA VAL A 90 16.38 7.81 -2.75
C VAL A 90 16.92 6.39 -2.61
N MET A 91 17.40 5.80 -3.72
CA MET A 91 18.00 4.45 -3.70
C MET A 91 19.27 4.39 -2.85
N GLN A 92 20.08 5.44 -2.84
CA GLN A 92 21.29 5.52 -2.01
C GLN A 92 20.93 5.62 -0.53
N THR A 93 19.97 6.47 -0.16
CA THR A 93 19.47 6.60 1.21
C THR A 93 18.90 5.28 1.73
N ILE A 94 18.11 4.56 0.93
CA ILE A 94 17.58 3.24 1.31
C ILE A 94 18.73 2.27 1.62
N LYS A 95 19.78 2.23 0.79
CA LYS A 95 20.95 1.37 1.02
C LYS A 95 21.67 1.70 2.32
N GLU A 96 21.74 2.97 2.68
CA GLU A 96 22.36 3.41 3.93
C GLU A 96 21.53 2.98 5.15
N ILE A 97 20.21 3.13 5.10
CA ILE A 97 19.31 2.65 6.15
C ILE A 97 19.45 1.14 6.38
N LEU A 98 19.55 0.36 5.29
CA LEU A 98 19.76 -1.10 5.38
C LEU A 98 21.09 -1.49 6.04
N LYS A 99 22.12 -0.63 5.98
CA LYS A 99 23.41 -0.85 6.65
C LYS A 99 23.37 -0.51 8.13
N LEU A 100 22.48 0.40 8.55
CA LEU A 100 22.38 0.84 9.94
C LEU A 100 21.81 -0.24 10.86
N ASN A 101 20.90 -1.08 10.37
CA ASN A 101 20.31 -2.15 11.17
C ASN A 101 20.09 -3.43 10.33
N PRO A 102 20.79 -4.53 10.66
CA PRO A 102 20.61 -5.84 10.02
C PRO A 102 19.15 -6.33 10.00
N PHE A 103 18.33 -5.92 10.97
CA PHE A 103 16.92 -6.30 11.04
C PHE A 103 16.09 -5.80 9.85
N PHE A 104 16.40 -4.60 9.30
CA PHE A 104 15.68 -4.10 8.12
C PHE A 104 15.96 -4.95 6.88
N LYS A 105 17.19 -5.47 6.76
CA LYS A 105 17.56 -6.37 5.66
C LYS A 105 16.77 -7.68 5.73
N GLU A 106 16.62 -8.26 6.92
CA GLU A 106 15.85 -9.49 7.14
C GLU A 106 14.36 -9.28 6.82
N GLN A 107 13.77 -8.17 7.26
CA GLN A 107 12.37 -7.84 6.93
C GLN A 107 12.17 -7.66 5.42
N MET A 108 13.11 -7.00 4.74
CA MET A 108 13.05 -6.81 3.29
C MET A 108 13.15 -8.14 2.54
N GLN A 109 14.09 -9.01 2.94
CA GLN A 109 14.23 -10.35 2.36
C GLN A 109 12.96 -11.18 2.55
N MET A 110 12.36 -11.16 3.75
CA MET A 110 11.11 -11.86 4.03
C MET A 110 9.95 -11.37 3.13
N ILE A 111 9.87 -10.08 2.83
CA ILE A 111 8.85 -9.53 1.91
C ILE A 111 9.10 -10.04 0.49
N LEU A 112 10.34 -9.99 0.01
CA LEU A 112 10.71 -10.43 -1.34
C LEU A 112 10.42 -11.92 -1.57
N GLU A 113 10.80 -12.78 -0.63
CA GLU A 113 10.53 -14.24 -0.70
C GLU A 113 9.03 -14.55 -0.81
N ARG A 114 8.18 -13.72 -0.19
CA ARG A 114 6.72 -13.89 -0.28
C ARG A 114 6.14 -13.42 -1.62
N THR A 115 6.88 -12.60 -2.37
CA THR A 115 6.48 -12.14 -3.71
C THR A 115 6.98 -13.04 -4.84
N GLU A 116 8.01 -13.86 -4.63
CA GLU A 116 8.64 -14.71 -5.67
C GLU A 116 7.97 -16.07 -5.92
N ILE A 117 6.73 -16.29 -5.47
CA ILE A 117 6.03 -17.56 -5.72
C ILE A 117 5.13 -17.38 -6.94
N HIS A 118 5.59 -17.91 -8.08
CA HIS A 118 4.83 -18.11 -9.31
C HIS A 118 3.77 -19.21 -9.15
#